data_AF-T1AGA6-F1
#
_entry.id   AF-T1AGA6-F1
#
_cell.length_a   1.000
_cell.length_b   1.000
_cell.length_c   1.000
_cell.angle_alpha   90.00
_cell.angle_beta   90.00
_cell.angle_gamma   90.00
#
_symmetry.space_group_name_H-M   'P 1'
#
loop_
_entity.id
_entity.type
_entity.pdbx_description
1 polymer ?
#
loop_
_entity_poly.entity_id
_entity_poly.type
_entity_poly.pdbx_seq_one_letter_code
_entity_poly.pdbx_strand_id
1 'polypeptide(L)' 'MLTALHHPENEAMNDQDRDAAEAIFGELIYSYSRADAIRDGVLVDVSERAKRAGIKHPTACTAGVWALIECLPEN' A
#
# COMPACT_ATOMS: atom_id res chain seq x y z
N MET A 1 8.87 -17.34 -24.62
CA MET A 1 9.26 -15.92 -24.49
C MET A 1 8.33 -15.28 -23.46
N LEU A 2 8.60 -15.49 -22.18
CA LEU A 2 7.98 -14.75 -21.07
C LEU A 2 9.15 -14.34 -20.18
N THR A 3 9.67 -13.13 -20.43
CA THR A 3 10.75 -12.55 -19.64
C THR A 3 10.23 -12.39 -18.22
N ALA A 4 10.89 -13.04 -17.26
CA ALA A 4 10.70 -12.77 -15.85
C ALA A 4 10.81 -11.26 -15.65
N LEU A 5 9.70 -10.62 -15.29
CA LEU A 5 9.69 -9.26 -14.78
C LEU A 5 10.53 -9.31 -13.52
N HIS A 6 11.79 -8.91 -13.67
CA HIS A 6 12.70 -8.53 -12.61
C HIS A 6 11.94 -7.53 -11.74
N HIS A 7 11.28 -8.03 -10.69
CA HIS A 7 10.89 -7.16 -9.59
C HIS A 7 12.22 -6.86 -8.89
N PRO A 8 12.68 -5.61 -8.87
CA PRO A 8 13.77 -5.23 -7.99
C PRO A 8 13.23 -5.32 -6.56
N GLU A 9 13.16 -6.54 -6.05
CA GLU A 9 12.87 -6.79 -4.67
C GLU A 9 14.11 -6.38 -3.88
N ASN A 10 14.01 -5.18 -3.32
CA ASN A 10 14.79 -4.67 -2.20
C ASN A 10 16.17 -4.06 -2.56
N GLU A 11 16.18 -2.99 -3.36
CA GLU A 11 17.24 -1.97 -3.18
C GLU A 11 17.00 -1.31 -1.82
N ALA A 12 17.73 -1.78 -0.81
CA ALA A 12 17.79 -1.09 0.47
C ALA A 12 18.09 0.39 0.19
N MET A 13 17.24 1.28 0.68
CA MET A 13 17.47 2.73 0.59
C MET A 13 18.91 3.01 1.02
N ASN A 14 19.72 3.54 0.11
CA ASN A 14 21.13 3.76 0.36
C ASN A 14 21.27 4.74 1.53
N ASP A 15 22.30 4.58 2.36
CA ASP A 15 22.52 5.45 3.53
C ASP A 15 22.57 6.93 3.13
N GLN A 16 23.07 7.24 1.93
CA GLN A 16 23.11 8.60 1.38
C GLN A 16 21.72 9.22 1.16
N ASP A 17 20.72 8.42 0.78
CA ASP A 17 19.36 8.90 0.53
C ASP A 17 18.62 9.20 1.84
N ARG A 18 18.86 8.36 2.87
CA ARG A 18 18.39 8.62 4.24
C ARG A 18 19.06 9.88 4.80
N ASP A 19 20.38 9.98 4.59
CA ASP A 19 21.25 11.14 4.77
C ASP A 19 20.56 12.47 4.40
N ALA A 20 20.19 12.52 3.12
CA ALA A 20 19.56 13.67 2.50
C ALA A 20 18.13 13.90 3.00
N ALA A 21 17.34 12.83 3.19
CA ALA A 21 15.98 12.95 3.70
C ALA A 21 15.97 13.52 5.13
N GLU A 22 16.87 13.08 6.01
CA GLU A 22 17.00 13.58 7.37
C GLU A 22 17.43 15.05 7.39
N ALA A 23 18.38 15.44 6.53
CA ALA A 23 18.79 16.85 6.43
C ALA A 23 17.64 17.79 6.00
N ILE A 24 16.69 17.30 5.20
CA ILE A 24 15.56 18.10 4.67
C ILE A 24 14.34 18.06 5.59
N PHE A 25 14.00 16.87 6.12
CA PHE A 25 12.75 16.62 6.84
C PHE A 25 12.93 16.34 8.33
N GLY A 26 14.17 16.17 8.80
CA GLY A 26 14.50 15.77 10.17
C GLY A 26 14.50 14.26 10.38
N GLU A 27 14.79 13.84 11.62
CA GLU A 27 14.79 12.42 12.02
C GLU A 27 13.40 11.78 11.81
N LEU A 28 13.37 10.55 11.30
CA LEU A 28 12.15 9.78 11.15
C LEU A 28 11.54 9.44 12.52
N ILE A 29 10.43 10.10 12.88
CA ILE A 29 9.77 9.88 14.18
C ILE A 29 8.79 8.70 14.21
N TYR A 30 8.27 8.28 13.05
CA TYR A 30 7.30 7.19 12.95
C TYR A 30 7.20 6.63 11.53
N SER A 31 7.06 5.31 11.41
CA SER A 31 6.78 4.63 10.15
C SER A 31 5.50 3.81 10.26
N TYR A 32 4.73 3.79 9.19
CA TYR A 32 3.47 3.05 9.11
C TYR A 32 3.40 2.28 7.80
N SER A 33 3.59 0.96 7.87
CA SER A 33 3.64 0.17 6.66
C SER A 33 2.24 -0.11 6.13
N ARG A 34 2.15 -0.49 4.84
CA ARG A 34 0.90 -0.97 4.26
C ARG A 34 0.35 -2.19 5.02
N ALA A 35 1.23 -3.07 5.51
CA ALA A 35 0.82 -4.25 6.27
C ALA A 35 0.20 -3.85 7.62
N ASP A 36 0.77 -2.84 8.30
CA ASP A 36 0.20 -2.29 9.53
C ASP A 36 -1.19 -1.67 9.25
N ALA A 37 -1.31 -0.85 8.21
CA ALA A 37 -2.59 -0.24 7.82
C ALA A 37 -3.69 -1.26 7.51
N ILE A 38 -3.34 -2.41 6.92
CA ILE A 38 -4.29 -3.50 6.66
C ILE A 38 -4.65 -4.23 7.96
N ARG A 39 -3.66 -4.51 8.82
CA ARG A 39 -3.88 -5.16 10.12
C ARG A 39 -4.79 -4.32 11.02
N ASP A 40 -4.61 -3.00 10.99
CA ASP A 40 -5.36 -2.07 11.82
C ASP A 40 -6.74 -1.70 11.23
N GLY A 41 -7.05 -2.19 10.01
CA GLY A 41 -8.34 -1.98 9.34
C GLY A 41 -8.52 -0.61 8.70
N VAL A 42 -7.50 0.26 8.72
CA VAL A 42 -7.51 1.56 8.02
C VAL A 42 -7.56 1.37 6.50
N LEU A 43 -6.90 0.31 6.02
CA LEU A 43 -6.99 -0.17 4.64
C LEU A 43 -7.64 -1.55 4.60
N VAL A 44 -8.61 -1.73 3.70
CA VAL A 44 -9.23 -3.02 3.41
C VAL A 44 -8.62 -3.59 2.13
N ASP A 45 -8.00 -4.77 2.22
CA ASP A 45 -7.42 -5.44 1.07
C ASP A 45 -8.52 -5.92 0.10
N VAL A 46 -8.46 -5.44 -1.13
CA VAL A 46 -9.37 -5.82 -2.22
C VAL A 46 -8.63 -6.43 -3.40
N SER A 47 -7.38 -6.86 -3.21
CA SER A 47 -6.50 -7.33 -4.28
C SER A 47 -7.13 -8.43 -5.13
N GLU A 48 -7.85 -9.37 -4.52
CA GLU A 48 -8.57 -10.43 -5.25
C GLU A 48 -9.71 -9.90 -6.13
N ARG A 49 -10.45 -8.89 -5.66
CA ARG A 49 -11.52 -8.23 -6.44
C ARG A 49 -10.90 -7.39 -7.56
N ALA A 50 -9.86 -6.65 -7.24
CA ALA A 50 -9.12 -5.79 -8.16
C ALA A 50 -8.52 -6.59 -9.33
N LYS A 51 -7.94 -7.76 -9.03
CA LYS A 51 -7.42 -8.69 -10.04
C LYS A 51 -8.49 -9.12 -11.05
N ARG A 52 -9.70 -9.42 -10.58
CA ARG A 52 -10.84 -9.77 -11.46
C ARG A 52 -11.31 -8.58 -12.30
N ALA A 53 -11.10 -7.36 -11.83
CA ALA A 53 -11.38 -6.12 -12.56
C ALA A 53 -10.24 -5.69 -13.52
N GLY A 54 -9.17 -6.50 -13.65
CA GLY A 54 -8.05 -6.21 -14.54
C GLY A 54 -6.97 -5.30 -13.93
N ILE A 55 -7.05 -4.99 -12.64
CA ILE A 55 -6.00 -4.24 -11.92
C ILE A 55 -4.83 -5.17 -11.64
N LYS A 56 -3.64 -4.78 -12.10
CA LYS A 56 -2.42 -5.62 -12.05
C LYS A 56 -1.72 -5.61 -10.69
N HIS A 57 -1.91 -4.57 -9.88
CA HIS A 57 -1.16 -4.36 -8.63
C HIS A 57 -2.02 -4.68 -7.40
N PRO A 58 -1.41 -5.10 -6.27
CA PRO A 58 -2.11 -5.25 -4.99
C PRO A 58 -2.84 -3.96 -4.62
N THR A 59 -4.14 -4.06 -4.38
CA THR A 59 -5.03 -2.90 -4.26
C THR A 59 -5.81 -2.98 -2.96
N ALA A 60 -5.88 -1.86 -2.25
CA ALA A 60 -6.66 -1.70 -1.03
C ALA A 60 -7.53 -0.45 -1.15
N CYS A 61 -8.66 -0.43 -0.46
CA CYS A 61 -9.50 0.76 -0.31
C CYS A 61 -9.48 1.24 1.14
N THR A 62 -9.79 2.51 1.39
CA THR A 62 -9.87 3.03 2.76
C THR A 62 -11.11 2.52 3.48
N ALA A 63 -11.05 2.44 4.80
CA ALA A 63 -12.20 2.09 5.63
C ALA A 63 -13.45 2.94 5.33
N GLY A 64 -13.27 4.23 5.03
CA GLY A 64 -14.38 5.13 4.68
C GLY A 64 -15.10 4.73 3.38
N VAL A 65 -14.36 4.34 2.33
CA VAL A 65 -14.97 3.83 1.09
C VAL A 65 -15.64 2.47 1.34
N TRP A 66 -15.00 1.61 2.14
CA TRP A 66 -15.55 0.30 2.47
C TRP A 66 -16.89 0.40 3.23
N ALA A 67 -16.99 1.34 4.17
CA ALA A 67 -18.22 1.59 4.93
C ALA A 67 -19.42 1.97 4.04
N LEU A 68 -19.19 2.65 2.90
CA LEU A 68 -20.27 2.97 1.95
C LEU A 68 -20.87 1.71 1.30
N ILE A 69 -20.08 0.64 1.17
CA ILE A 69 -20.51 -0.64 0.61
C ILE A 69 -21.26 -1.46 1.65
N GLU A 70 -20.83 -1.42 2.92
CA GLU A 70 -21.48 -2.16 4.00
C GLU A 70 -22.82 -1.50 4.42
N CYS A 71 -22.92 -0.17 4.35
CA CYS A 71 -24.12 0.58 4.68
C CYS A 71 -25.12 0.70 3.52
N LEU A 72 -25.25 -0.32 2.66
CA LEU A 72 -26.25 -0.34 1.59
C LEU A 72 -27.65 -0.08 2.19
N PRO A 73 -28.31 1.04 1.85
CA PRO A 73 -29.67 1.28 2.33
C PRO A 73 -30.61 0.24 1.73
N GLU A 74 -31.50 -0.33 2.55
CA GLU A 74 -32.57 -1.20 2.03
C GLU A 74 -33.42 -0.40 1.04
N ASN A 75 -33.56 -0.96 -0.16
CA ASN A 75 -34.31 -0.40 -1.27
C ASN A 75 -35.82 -0.51 -1.08
#